data_AF-A0A831YGI0-F1
#
_entry.id   AF-A0A831YGI0-F1
#
_cell.length_a   1.000
_cell.length_b   1.000
_cell.length_c   1.000
_cell.angle_alpha   90.00
_cell.angle_beta   90.00
_cell.angle_gamma   90.00
#
_symmetry.space_group_name_H-M   'P 1'
#
loop_
_entity.id
_entity.type
_entity.pdbx_description
1 polymer ?
#
loop_
_entity_poly.entity_id
_entity_poly.type
_entity_poly.pdbx_seq_one_letter_code
_entity_poly.pdbx_strand_id
1 'polypeptide(L)' 'PDTLWGRGAPEELVRELEAKNLILYNMYYREPQFWVDQPPPERDPELGIGRYVAWHTPLHREAVRRALNEAG' A
#
# COMPACT_ATOMS: atom_id res chain seq x y z
N PRO A 1 -1.80 -1.47 8.70
CA PRO A 1 -2.42 -0.50 7.75
C PRO A 1 -3.95 -0.45 7.87
N ASP A 2 -4.64 -1.60 7.83
CA ASP A 2 -6.11 -1.65 7.75
C ASP A 2 -6.87 -1.10 8.96
N THR A 3 -6.20 -0.85 10.09
CA THR A 3 -6.82 -0.12 11.22
C THR A 3 -7.19 1.32 10.84
N LEU A 4 -6.61 1.85 9.75
CA LEU A 4 -6.98 3.14 9.13
C LEU A 4 -8.23 3.04 8.25
N TRP A 5 -8.81 1.85 8.07
CA TRP A 5 -10.01 1.62 7.28
C TRP A 5 -11.23 1.40 8.17
N GLY A 6 -12.36 2.02 7.82
CA GLY A 6 -13.65 1.86 8.50
C GLY A 6 -13.94 2.91 9.57
N ARG A 7 -15.10 2.77 10.24
CA ARG A 7 -15.72 3.82 11.08
C ARG A 7 -14.90 4.26 12.30
N GLY A 8 -13.92 3.46 12.74
CA GLY A 8 -13.06 3.78 13.89
C GLY A 8 -11.77 4.50 13.54
N ALA A 9 -11.48 4.70 12.24
CA ALA A 9 -10.27 5.36 11.80
C ALA A 9 -10.41 6.89 11.95
N PRO A 10 -9.41 7.59 12.51
CA PRO A 10 -9.44 9.05 12.59
C PRO A 10 -9.35 9.65 11.18
N GLU A 11 -10.44 10.22 10.68
CA GLU A 11 -10.53 10.69 9.29
C GLU A 11 -9.50 11.79 8.97
N GLU A 12 -9.28 12.72 9.89
CA GLU A 12 -8.26 13.78 9.73
C GLU A 12 -6.86 13.19 9.55
N LEU A 13 -6.50 12.19 10.35
CA LEU A 13 -5.21 11.50 10.22
C LEU A 13 -5.09 10.79 8.86
N VAL A 14 -6.14 10.08 8.42
CA VAL A 14 -6.14 9.40 7.12
C VAL A 14 -5.93 10.40 5.99
N ARG A 15 -6.69 11.51 6.00
CA ARG A 15 -6.56 12.58 5.01
C ARG A 15 -5.17 13.20 5.01
N GLU A 16 -4.58 13.45 6.17
CA GLU A 16 -3.23 14.00 6.27
C GLU A 16 -2.16 13.03 5.73
N LEU A 17 -2.26 11.74 6.09
CA LEU A 17 -1.35 10.71 5.60
C LEU A 17 -1.46 10.54 4.08
N GLU A 18 -2.66 10.57 3.52
CA GLU A 18 -2.90 10.53 2.07
C GLU A 18 -2.36 11.79 1.39
N ALA A 19 -2.64 12.98 1.92
CA ALA A 19 -2.15 14.25 1.38
C ALA A 19 -0.61 14.36 1.41
N LYS A 20 0.04 13.75 2.40
CA LYS A 20 1.51 13.65 2.48
C LYS A 20 2.08 12.46 1.69
N ASN A 21 1.24 11.72 0.97
CA ASN A 21 1.62 10.54 0.20
C ASN A 21 2.32 9.45 1.04
N LEU A 22 1.94 9.29 2.31
CA LEU A 22 2.50 8.29 3.22
C LEU A 22 1.75 6.95 3.14
N ILE A 23 0.46 7.00 2.77
CA ILE A 23 -0.38 5.83 2.54
C ILE A 23 -1.01 5.86 1.16
N LEU A 24 -1.23 4.67 0.60
CA LEU A 24 -2.24 4.45 -0.42
C LEU A 24 -3.53 4.06 0.31
N TYR A 25 -4.51 4.95 0.31
CA TYR A 25 -5.84 4.69 0.86
C TYR A 25 -6.78 4.17 -0.24
N ASN A 26 -7.77 3.37 0.13
CA ASN A 26 -8.74 2.80 -0.80
C ASN A 26 -8.11 1.97 -1.94
N MET A 27 -7.31 0.97 -1.57
CA MET A 27 -6.79 0.00 -2.53
C MET A 27 -7.93 -0.70 -3.29
N TYR A 28 -7.82 -0.68 -4.61
CA TYR A 28 -8.77 -1.37 -5.50
C TYR A 28 -8.78 -2.88 -5.28
N TYR A 29 -9.87 -3.51 -5.70
CA TYR A 29 -9.99 -4.96 -5.75
C TYR A 29 -8.83 -5.56 -6.55
N ARG A 30 -8.31 -6.69 -6.08
CA ARG A 30 -7.17 -7.41 -6.69
C ARG A 30 -7.62 -8.32 -7.83
N GLU A 31 -8.65 -7.89 -8.55
CA GLU A 31 -9.05 -8.57 -9.77
C GLU A 31 -8.03 -8.24 -10.85
N PRO A 32 -7.42 -9.25 -11.51
CA PRO A 32 -6.33 -9.01 -12.47
C PRO A 32 -6.66 -8.00 -13.56
N GLN A 33 -7.92 -7.91 -13.98
CA GLN A 33 -8.39 -6.95 -14.98
C GLN A 33 -8.28 -5.47 -14.57
N PHE A 34 -8.12 -5.16 -13.28
CA PHE A 34 -7.96 -3.80 -12.77
C PHE A 34 -6.49 -3.37 -12.60
N TRP A 35 -5.54 -4.26 -12.88
CA TRP A 35 -4.11 -4.00 -12.68
C TRP A 35 -3.36 -4.14 -13.99
N VAL A 36 -2.37 -3.26 -14.20
CA VAL A 36 -1.50 -3.33 -15.39
C VAL A 36 -0.64 -4.60 -15.35
N ASP A 37 -0.22 -5.02 -14.15
CA ASP A 37 0.61 -6.19 -13.89
C ASP A 37 -0.03 -7.10 -12.82
N GLN A 38 0.79 -7.93 -12.15
CA GLN A 38 0.34 -8.76 -11.05
C GLN A 38 -0.16 -7.88 -9.88
N PRO A 39 -1.42 -8.07 -9.42
CA PRO A 39 -1.94 -7.33 -8.28
C PRO A 39 -1.14 -7.63 -7.00
N PRO A 40 -1.05 -6.69 -6.06
CA PRO A 40 -0.38 -6.92 -4.79
C PRO A 40 -1.11 -8.01 -3.98
N PRO A 41 -0.42 -8.73 -3.07
CA PRO A 41 -1.07 -9.69 -2.19
C PRO A 41 -2.18 -9.03 -1.35
N GLU A 42 -3.16 -9.80 -0.90
CA GLU A 42 -4.24 -9.28 -0.03
C GLU A 42 -3.69 -8.62 1.24
N ARG A 43 -2.62 -9.17 1.79
CA ARG A 43 -1.97 -8.65 3.00
C ARG A 43 -0.53 -9.11 3.02
N ASP A 44 0.36 -8.17 3.31
CA ASP A 44 1.77 -8.42 3.59
C ASP A 44 2.23 -7.40 4.65
N PRO A 45 2.25 -7.78 5.94
CA PRO A 45 2.61 -6.87 7.02
C PRO A 45 4.05 -6.36 6.92
N GLU A 46 4.98 -7.16 6.41
CA GLU A 46 6.40 -6.80 6.29
C GLU A 46 6.60 -5.70 5.25
N LEU A 47 5.84 -5.76 4.16
CA LEU A 47 5.80 -4.71 3.13
C LEU A 47 4.79 -3.61 3.43
N GLY A 48 4.11 -3.65 4.57
CA GLY A 48 3.12 -2.66 4.94
C GLY A 48 1.85 -2.67 4.08
N ILE A 49 1.53 -3.80 3.44
CA ILE A 49 0.33 -4.00 2.62
C ILE A 49 -0.81 -4.53 3.49
N GLY A 50 -1.89 -3.77 3.57
CA GLY A 50 -3.19 -4.22 4.08
C GLY A 50 -4.15 -4.57 2.96
N ARG A 51 -5.34 -5.02 3.34
CA ARG A 51 -6.44 -5.30 2.41
C ARG A 51 -6.92 -4.03 1.71
N TYR A 52 -7.03 -2.92 2.43
CA TYR A 52 -7.60 -1.66 1.92
C TYR A 52 -6.61 -0.50 1.94
N VAL A 53 -5.56 -0.59 2.73
CA VAL A 53 -4.58 0.49 2.91
C VAL A 53 -3.17 -0.09 2.84
N ALA A 54 -2.22 0.62 2.22
CA ALA A 54 -0.81 0.25 2.22
C ALA A 54 0.10 1.45 2.57
N TRP A 55 1.26 1.17 3.15
CA TRP A 55 2.30 2.18 3.41
C TRP A 55 3.19 2.38 2.19
N HIS A 56 3.43 3.63 1.78
CA HIS A 56 4.32 3.91 0.65
C HIS A 56 5.80 3.65 0.96
N THR A 57 6.27 3.97 2.16
CA THR A 57 7.71 3.90 2.48
C THR A 57 8.29 2.48 2.41
N PRO A 58 7.67 1.44 3.03
CA PRO A 58 8.17 0.07 2.91
C PRO A 58 8.08 -0.46 1.47
N LEU A 59 6.99 -0.15 0.76
CA LEU A 59 6.82 -0.52 -0.65
C LEU A 59 7.91 0.08 -1.54
N HIS A 60 8.18 1.38 -1.39
CA HIS A 60 9.22 2.06 -2.16
C HIS A 60 10.59 1.46 -1.87
N ARG A 61 10.91 1.20 -0.60
CA ARG A 61 12.18 0.56 -0.21
C ARG A 61 12.33 -0.82 -0.85
N GLU A 62 11.28 -1.63 -0.83
CA GLU A 62 11.30 -2.96 -1.43
C GLU A 62 11.43 -2.90 -2.96
N ALA A 63 10.73 -1.97 -3.62
CA ALA A 63 10.87 -1.75 -5.06
C ALA A 63 12.31 -1.39 -5.44
N VAL A 64 12.93 -0.46 -4.71
CA VAL A 64 14.35 -0.09 -4.91
C VAL A 64 15.27 -1.29 -4.68
N ARG A 65 15.05 -2.07 -3.61
CA ARG A 65 15.85 -3.26 -3.30
C ARG A 65 15.79 -4.31 -4.43
N ARG A 66 14.60 -4.58 -4.97
CA ARG A 66 14.42 -5.53 -6.09
C ARG A 66 15.12 -5.04 -7.35
N ALA A 67 14.93 -3.78 -7.71
CA ALA A 67 15.56 -3.18 -8.88
C ALA A 67 17.11 -3.25 -8.80
N LEU A 68 17.69 -3.02 -7.62
CA LEU A 68 19.14 -3.13 -7.41
C LEU A 68 19.64 -4.57 -7.50
N ASN A 69 18.85 -5.56 -7.05
CA ASN A 69 19.21 -6.97 -7.13
C ASN A 69 19.09 -7.55 -8.56
N GLU A 70 18.19 -7.01 -9.38
CA GLU A 70 18.02 -7.44 -10.78
C GLU A 70 19.05 -6.81 -11.72
N ALA A 71 19.63 -5.66 -11.34
CA ALA A 71 20.64 -4.95 -12.11
C ALA A 71 22.08 -5.43 -11.86
N GLY A 72 22.32 -6.23 -10.82
CA GLY A 72 23.62 -6.79 -10.44
C GLY A 72 23.84 -8.19 -10.99
#